data_AF-A4FIS2-F1
#
_entry.id   AF-A4FIS2-F1
#
_cell.length_a   1.000
_cell.length_b   1.000
_cell.length_c   1.000
_cell.angle_alpha   90.00
_cell.angle_beta   90.00
_cell.angle_gamma   90.00
#
_symmetry.space_group_name_H-M   'P 1'
#
loop_
_entity.id
_entity.type
_entity.pdbx_description
1 polymer ?
#
loop_
_entity_poly.entity_id
_entity_poly.type
_entity_poly.pdbx_seq_one_letter_code
_entity_poly.pdbx_strand_id
1 'polypeptide(L)'
;MSYRLRQLADELGAELLTQHGRGIQLTAAARTVLRHAEALHAQAERAHAQLASISEEPSGSFTLCGFSTAATHLLPPAAAALRERYPHVRVRVIEAEPDRCFDLLLAGDADLALVINTAGTPPTADERFDQQPLLDDPLDLVVPAGTG
;
A
#
# COMPACT_ATOMS: atom_id res chain seq x y z
N MET A 1 -4.04 8.71 6.84
CA MET A 1 -4.08 8.66 8.34
C MET A 1 -4.45 7.24 8.75
N SER A 2 -3.51 6.47 9.31
CA SER A 2 -3.54 5.00 9.35
C SER A 2 -4.79 4.44 10.05
N TYR A 3 -5.56 3.67 9.29
CA TYR A 3 -6.77 2.96 9.74
C TYR A 3 -6.46 2.00 10.90
N ARG A 4 -5.28 1.36 10.87
CA ARG A 4 -4.82 0.46 11.93
C ARG A 4 -4.69 1.13 13.29
N LEU A 5 -4.36 2.42 13.34
CA LEU A 5 -4.30 3.18 14.60
C LEU A 5 -5.69 3.44 15.19
N ARG A 6 -6.70 3.64 14.32
CA ARG A 6 -8.11 3.81 14.71
C ARG A 6 -8.73 2.49 15.17
N GLN A 7 -8.50 1.41 14.44
CA GLN A 7 -8.99 0.09 14.85
C GLN A 7 -8.36 -0.37 16.17
N LEU A 8 -7.07 -0.13 16.35
CA LEU A 8 -6.36 -0.44 17.60
C LEU A 8 -6.81 0.48 18.76
N ALA A 9 -7.26 1.72 18.48
CA ALA A 9 -7.87 2.62 19.47
C ALA A 9 -9.18 2.05 20.02
N ASP A 10 -10.05 1.60 19.12
CA ASP A 10 -11.36 1.04 19.46
C ASP A 10 -11.22 -0.29 20.23
N GLU A 11 -10.27 -1.14 19.85
CA GLU A 11 -10.00 -2.42 20.54
C GLU A 11 -9.38 -2.23 21.94
N LEU A 12 -8.66 -1.14 22.19
CA LEU A 12 -7.99 -0.84 23.47
C LEU A 12 -8.80 0.09 24.39
N GLY A 13 -9.96 0.58 23.95
CA GLY A 13 -10.87 1.42 24.75
C GLY A 13 -10.26 2.75 25.24
N ALA A 14 -9.26 3.28 24.53
CA ALA A 14 -8.53 4.47 24.94
C ALA A 14 -8.73 5.63 23.95
N GLU A 15 -9.02 6.83 24.43
CA GLU A 15 -9.00 8.06 23.61
C GLU A 15 -7.57 8.29 23.09
N LEU A 16 -7.30 7.85 21.85
CA LEU A 16 -6.00 8.02 21.21
C LEU A 16 -5.82 9.40 20.57
N LEU A 17 -6.88 10.19 20.49
CA LEU A 17 -6.92 11.51 19.87
C LEU A 17 -7.63 12.49 20.80
N THR A 18 -6.98 13.61 21.14
CA THR A 18 -7.63 14.74 21.81
C THR A 18 -7.72 15.92 20.84
N GLN A 19 -8.90 16.54 20.75
CA GLN A 19 -9.07 17.80 20.01
C GLN A 19 -8.45 18.94 20.81
N HIS A 20 -7.44 19.60 20.24
CA HIS A 20 -6.95 20.89 20.73
C HIS A 20 -7.15 21.92 19.62
N GLY A 21 -8.29 22.63 19.66
CA GLY A 21 -8.62 23.67 18.69
C GLY A 21 -8.82 23.13 17.27
N ARG A 22 -8.10 23.69 16.29
CA ARG A 22 -8.18 23.28 14.86
C ARG A 22 -7.30 22.07 14.49
N GLY A 23 -6.66 21.41 15.46
CA GLY A 23 -5.73 20.29 15.22
C GLY A 23 -6.08 19.02 16.00
N ILE A 24 -5.75 17.88 15.42
CA ILE A 24 -5.83 16.57 16.06
C ILE A 24 -4.45 16.25 16.66
N GLN A 25 -4.37 15.97 17.96
CA GLN A 25 -3.12 15.61 18.63
C GLN A 25 -3.21 14.21 19.22
N LEU A 26 -2.15 13.42 19.05
CA LEU A 26 -2.05 12.09 19.66
C LEU A 26 -1.98 12.23 21.18
N THR A 27 -2.73 11.41 21.91
CA THR A 27 -2.61 11.35 23.37
C THR A 27 -1.32 10.63 23.80
N ALA A 28 -0.95 10.75 25.07
CA ALA A 28 0.20 10.01 25.60
C ALA A 28 0.02 8.48 25.52
N ALA A 29 -1.23 8.02 25.62
CA ALA A 29 -1.62 6.63 25.39
C ALA A 29 -1.38 6.23 23.94
N ALA A 30 -1.79 7.05 22.97
CA ALA A 30 -1.60 6.77 21.54
C ALA A 30 -0.12 6.69 21.14
N ARG A 31 0.71 7.58 21.68
CA ARG A 31 2.18 7.50 21.48
C ARG A 31 2.78 6.22 22.04
N THR A 32 2.24 5.71 23.14
CA THR A 32 2.72 4.46 23.76
C THR A 32 2.28 3.24 22.97
N VAL A 33 1.02 3.18 22.58
CA VAL A 33 0.48 2.14 21.70
C VAL A 33 1.24 2.10 20.36
N LEU A 34 1.50 3.27 19.76
CA LEU A 34 2.23 3.36 18.49
C LEU A 34 3.65 2.77 18.59
N ARG A 35 4.42 3.12 19.63
CA ARG A 35 5.75 2.55 19.86
C ARG A 35 5.73 1.02 19.97
N HIS A 36 4.73 0.48 20.67
CA HIS A 36 4.61 -0.97 20.84
C HIS A 36 4.13 -1.66 19.57
N ALA A 37 3.20 -1.05 18.83
CA ALA A 37 2.72 -1.56 17.55
C ALA A 37 3.86 -1.59 16.50
N GLU A 38 4.66 -0.53 16.41
CA GLU A 38 5.84 -0.48 15.55
C GLU A 38 6.87 -1.55 15.93
N ALA A 39 7.14 -1.74 17.22
CA ALA A 39 8.08 -2.76 17.70
C ALA A 39 7.61 -4.19 17.40
N LEU A 40 6.30 -4.47 17.59
CA LEU A 40 5.71 -5.78 17.27
C LEU A 40 5.70 -6.05 15.77
N HIS A 41 5.38 -5.04 14.97
CA HIS A 41 5.42 -5.13 13.51
C HIS A 41 6.84 -5.41 13.01
N ALA A 42 7.83 -4.65 13.49
CA ALA A 42 9.24 -4.89 13.15
C ALA A 42 9.76 -6.25 13.61
N GLN A 43 9.20 -6.83 14.68
CA GLN A 43 9.55 -8.17 15.15
C GLN A 43 8.92 -9.25 14.27
N ALA A 44 7.68 -9.06 13.81
CA ALA A 44 7.02 -9.94 12.86
C ALA A 44 7.75 -9.97 11.50
N GLU A 45 8.12 -8.80 10.99
CA GLU A 45 8.93 -8.68 9.76
C GLU A 45 10.27 -9.40 9.89
N ARG A 46 10.96 -9.25 11.02
CA ARG A 46 12.23 -9.97 11.27
C ARG A 46 12.03 -11.48 11.33
N ALA A 47 10.95 -11.97 11.94
CA ALA A 47 10.64 -13.39 11.97
C ALA A 47 10.32 -13.93 10.57
N HIS A 48 9.54 -13.19 9.77
CA HIS A 48 9.25 -13.54 8.38
C HIS A 48 10.53 -13.56 7.52
N ALA A 49 11.40 -12.55 7.65
CA ALA A 49 12.67 -12.50 6.95
C ALA A 49 13.60 -13.66 7.34
N GLN A 50 13.65 -14.02 8.63
CA GLN A 50 14.42 -15.18 9.10
C GLN A 50 13.88 -16.50 8.52
N LEU A 51 12.55 -16.68 8.50
CA LEU A 51 11.91 -17.85 7.90
C LEU A 51 12.13 -17.91 6.38
N ALA A 52 12.06 -16.76 5.69
CA ALA A 52 12.35 -16.66 4.27
C ALA A 52 13.83 -16.95 3.97
N SER A 53 14.77 -16.56 4.84
CA SER A 53 16.20 -16.84 4.67
C SER A 53 16.60 -18.31 4.86
N ILE A 54 15.72 -19.11 5.46
CA ILE A 54 15.92 -20.56 5.64
C ILE A 54 15.51 -21.33 4.36
N SER A 55 14.74 -20.70 3.48
CA SER A 55 14.29 -21.25 2.21
C SER A 55 15.01 -20.55 1.05
N GLU A 56 15.72 -21.28 0.20
CA GLU A 56 16.33 -20.68 -1.02
C GLU A 56 15.28 -20.21 -2.03
N GLU A 57 14.03 -20.62 -1.85
CA GLU A 57 12.90 -20.24 -2.70
C GLU A 57 11.98 -19.23 -2.00
N PRO A 58 11.67 -18.09 -2.66
CA PRO A 58 10.67 -17.13 -2.18
C PRO A 58 9.32 -17.82 -1.93
N SER A 59 8.79 -17.64 -0.73
CA SER A 59 7.49 -18.18 -0.33
C SER A 59 6.74 -17.17 0.56
N GLY A 60 5.41 -17.24 0.57
CA GLY A 60 4.57 -16.31 1.33
C GLY A 60 3.45 -15.68 0.50
N SER A 61 3.00 -14.48 0.89
CA SER A 61 2.02 -13.71 0.13
C SER A 61 2.67 -12.48 -0.49
N PHE A 62 2.27 -12.15 -1.71
CA PHE A 62 2.65 -10.92 -2.39
C PHE A 62 1.39 -10.23 -2.94
N THR A 63 1.14 -8.99 -2.52
CA THR A 63 -0.08 -8.25 -2.81
C THR A 63 0.23 -7.05 -3.68
N LEU A 64 -0.32 -7.09 -4.89
CA LEU A 64 -0.30 -6.00 -5.86
C LEU A 64 -1.56 -5.14 -5.68
N CYS A 65 -1.46 -3.82 -5.78
CA CYS A 65 -2.64 -2.96 -5.85
C CYS A 65 -2.55 -1.94 -6.99
N GLY A 66 -3.70 -1.51 -7.50
CA GLY A 66 -3.73 -0.49 -8.54
C GLY A 66 -5.15 -0.07 -8.90
N PHE A 67 -5.26 1.04 -9.60
CA PHE A 67 -6.52 1.58 -10.12
C PHE A 67 -7.13 0.67 -11.18
N SER A 68 -8.40 0.88 -11.53
CA SER A 68 -9.20 -0.06 -12.33
C SER A 68 -8.49 -0.57 -13.61
N THR A 69 -7.87 0.31 -14.38
CA THR A 69 -7.12 -0.07 -15.59
C THR A 69 -5.90 -0.92 -15.26
N ALA A 70 -5.10 -0.51 -14.26
CA ALA A 70 -3.94 -1.26 -13.80
C ALA A 70 -4.32 -2.66 -13.28
N ALA A 71 -5.35 -2.73 -12.43
CA ALA A 71 -5.84 -3.97 -11.84
C ALA A 71 -6.39 -4.96 -12.87
N THR A 72 -6.92 -4.45 -13.99
CA THR A 72 -7.55 -5.28 -15.03
C THR A 72 -6.59 -5.67 -16.16
N HIS A 73 -5.65 -4.80 -16.53
CA HIS A 73 -4.84 -5.01 -17.74
C HIS A 73 -3.35 -5.26 -17.46
N LEU A 74 -2.79 -4.66 -16.43
CA LEU A 74 -1.34 -4.65 -16.21
C LEU A 74 -0.90 -5.57 -15.08
N LEU A 75 -1.64 -5.57 -13.96
CA LEU A 75 -1.34 -6.40 -12.80
C LEU A 75 -1.60 -7.91 -13.02
N PRO A 76 -2.65 -8.35 -13.75
CA PRO A 76 -2.88 -9.79 -13.92
C PRO A 76 -1.78 -10.53 -14.71
N PRO A 77 -1.22 -9.99 -15.81
CA PRO A 77 -0.06 -10.60 -16.47
C PRO A 77 1.17 -10.65 -15.57
N ALA A 78 1.45 -9.58 -14.82
CA ALA A 78 2.56 -9.56 -13.85
C ALA A 78 2.38 -10.61 -12.74
N ALA A 79 1.16 -10.75 -12.21
CA ALA A 79 0.83 -11.77 -11.21
C ALA A 79 0.96 -13.19 -11.77
N ALA A 80 0.64 -13.41 -13.05
CA ALA A 80 0.86 -14.70 -13.71
C ALA A 80 2.35 -15.04 -13.82
N ALA A 81 3.17 -14.10 -14.31
CA ALA A 81 4.62 -14.29 -14.41
C ALA A 81 5.27 -14.53 -13.03
N LEU A 82 4.82 -13.82 -11.99
CA LEU A 82 5.34 -14.00 -10.64
C LEU A 82 5.02 -15.40 -10.08
N ARG A 83 3.80 -15.92 -10.33
CA ARG A 83 3.40 -17.28 -9.92
C ARG A 83 4.15 -18.37 -10.67
N GLU A 84 4.44 -18.15 -11.95
CA GLU A 84 5.22 -19.10 -12.76
C GLU A 84 6.68 -19.14 -12.28
N ARG A 85 7.26 -17.97 -11.97
CA ARG A 85 8.65 -17.88 -11.51
C ARG A 85 8.84 -18.30 -10.06
N TYR A 86 7.83 -18.06 -9.21
CA TYR A 86 7.86 -18.35 -7.78
C TYR A 86 6.58 -19.10 -7.35
N PRO A 87 6.52 -20.43 -7.58
CA PRO A 87 5.32 -21.24 -7.34
C PRO A 87 4.85 -21.26 -5.88
N HIS A 88 5.75 -20.97 -4.94
CA HIS A 88 5.47 -20.94 -3.50
C HIS A 88 4.98 -19.57 -3.00
N VAL A 89 4.87 -18.57 -3.88
CA VAL A 89 4.32 -17.25 -3.57
C VAL A 89 2.84 -17.20 -3.96
N ARG A 90 1.98 -16.87 -3.00
CA ARG A 90 0.56 -16.56 -3.24
C ARG A 90 0.42 -15.11 -3.64
N VAL A 91 0.09 -14.87 -4.90
CA VAL A 91 -0.11 -13.52 -5.43
C VAL A 91 -1.56 -13.09 -5.33
N ARG A 92 -1.80 -11.90 -4.77
CA ARG A 92 -3.11 -11.26 -4.67
C ARG A 92 -3.09 -9.93 -5.41
N VAL A 93 -4.21 -9.56 -6.01
CA VAL A 93 -4.42 -8.25 -6.65
C VAL A 93 -5.58 -7.55 -5.94
N ILE A 94 -5.41 -6.27 -5.64
CA ILE A 94 -6.42 -5.39 -5.05
C ILE A 94 -6.66 -4.23 -6.02
N GLU A 95 -7.90 -4.05 -6.44
CA GLU A 95 -8.31 -2.83 -7.13
C GLU A 95 -8.55 -1.73 -6.09
N ALA A 96 -7.89 -0.59 -6.26
CA ALA A 96 -8.02 0.58 -5.38
C ALA A 96 -7.59 1.86 -6.08
N GLU A 97 -8.20 2.99 -5.70
CA GLU A 97 -7.78 4.32 -6.15
C GLU A 97 -6.36 4.66 -5.65
N PRO A 98 -5.60 5.54 -6.34
CA PRO A 98 -4.20 5.84 -6.02
C PRO A 98 -3.95 6.19 -4.55
N ASP A 99 -4.74 7.09 -3.96
CA ASP A 99 -4.62 7.48 -2.54
C ASP A 99 -4.75 6.26 -1.61
N ARG A 100 -5.66 5.35 -1.95
CA ARG A 100 -5.88 4.12 -1.19
C ARG A 100 -4.74 3.13 -1.40
N CYS A 101 -4.15 3.05 -2.59
CA CYS A 101 -2.95 2.26 -2.84
C CYS A 101 -1.79 2.69 -1.93
N PHE A 102 -1.53 3.99 -1.81
CA PHE A 102 -0.49 4.50 -0.91
C PHE A 102 -0.80 4.20 0.57
N ASP A 103 -2.06 4.32 0.98
CA ASP A 103 -2.48 3.91 2.33
C ASP A 103 -2.24 2.41 2.59
N LEU A 104 -2.47 1.54 1.59
CA LEU A 104 -2.23 0.10 1.68
C LEU A 104 -0.73 -0.22 1.76
N LEU A 105 0.11 0.48 0.99
CA LEU A 105 1.57 0.35 1.08
C LEU A 105 2.09 0.76 2.46
N LEU A 106 1.66 1.92 2.97
CA LEU A 106 2.05 2.39 4.31
C LEU A 106 1.58 1.44 5.43
N ALA A 107 0.49 0.71 5.20
CA ALA A 107 0.01 -0.29 6.13
C ALA A 107 0.72 -1.65 5.96
N GLY A 108 1.45 -1.90 4.87
CA GLY A 108 1.92 -3.25 4.52
C GLY A 108 0.76 -4.22 4.20
N ASP A 109 -0.39 -3.68 3.80
CA ASP A 109 -1.51 -4.46 3.25
C ASP A 109 -1.35 -4.69 1.73
N ALA A 110 -0.41 -3.96 1.11
CA ALA A 110 0.07 -4.17 -0.25
C ALA A 110 1.61 -4.06 -0.26
N ASP A 111 2.24 -4.82 -1.15
CA ASP A 111 3.70 -4.86 -1.33
C ASP A 111 4.14 -3.99 -2.52
N LEU A 112 3.27 -3.83 -3.52
CA LEU A 112 3.54 -3.01 -4.70
C LEU A 112 2.26 -2.35 -5.20
N ALA A 113 2.35 -1.06 -5.56
CA ALA A 113 1.28 -0.30 -6.16
C ALA A 113 1.63 0.13 -7.59
N LEU A 114 0.68 -0.03 -8.51
CA LEU A 114 0.72 0.58 -9.83
C LEU A 114 -0.29 1.71 -9.90
N VAL A 115 0.19 2.93 -10.00
CA VAL A 115 -0.61 4.16 -9.93
C VAL A 115 -0.26 5.10 -11.07
N ILE A 116 -1.20 6.01 -11.39
CA ILE A 116 -0.92 7.16 -12.25
C ILE A 116 -0.38 8.28 -11.35
N ASN A 117 0.76 8.84 -11.72
CA ASN A 117 1.30 10.00 -11.04
C ASN A 117 0.45 11.24 -11.38
N THR A 118 -0.18 11.81 -10.37
CA THR A 118 -1.02 13.02 -10.50
C THR A 118 -0.64 14.03 -9.42
N ALA A 119 -1.17 15.24 -9.48
CA ALA A 119 -0.91 16.25 -8.45
C ALA A 119 -1.36 15.84 -7.03
N GLY A 120 -2.25 14.84 -6.91
CA GLY A 120 -2.71 14.29 -5.63
C GLY A 120 -1.82 13.18 -5.05
N THR A 121 -0.92 12.60 -5.84
CA THR A 121 -0.04 11.52 -5.39
C THR A 121 1.22 12.06 -4.71
N PRO A 122 1.84 11.30 -3.77
CA PRO A 122 3.10 11.67 -3.18
C PRO A 122 4.17 12.01 -4.24
N PRO A 123 5.03 13.02 -3.98
CA PRO A 123 6.15 13.32 -4.88
C PRO A 123 7.07 12.10 -5.06
N THR A 124 7.70 11.96 -6.21
CA THR A 124 8.66 10.87 -6.48
C THR A 124 9.86 10.87 -5.51
N ALA A 125 10.15 12.01 -4.89
CA ALA A 125 11.21 12.17 -3.88
C ALA A 125 10.78 11.79 -2.44
N ASP A 126 9.54 11.32 -2.24
CA ASP A 126 9.07 10.90 -0.92
C ASP A 126 9.75 9.61 -0.47
N GLU A 127 10.64 9.70 0.53
CA GLU A 127 11.47 8.60 1.02
C GLU A 127 10.68 7.41 1.61
N ARG A 128 9.37 7.58 1.86
CA ARG A 128 8.50 6.49 2.33
C ARG A 128 8.16 5.48 1.23
N PHE A 129 8.39 5.84 -0.03
CA PHE A 129 8.05 5.01 -1.18
C PHE A 129 9.24 4.92 -2.15
N ASP A 130 9.64 3.72 -2.52
CA ASP A 130 10.48 3.52 -3.71
C ASP A 130 9.58 3.62 -4.96
N GLN A 131 9.74 4.71 -5.70
CA GLN A 131 8.91 5.01 -6.87
C GLN A 131 9.74 4.93 -8.14
N GLN A 132 9.31 4.07 -9.07
CA GLN A 132 9.96 3.86 -10.36
C GLN A 132 8.98 4.19 -11.50
N PRO A 133 9.32 5.12 -12.43
CA PRO A 133 8.53 5.35 -13.63
C PRO A 133 8.45 4.08 -14.49
N LEU A 134 7.24 3.68 -14.88
CA LEU A 134 7.03 2.45 -15.66
C LEU A 134 6.71 2.74 -17.13
N LEU A 135 5.74 3.62 -17.37
CA LEU A 135 5.25 3.96 -18.70
C LEU A 135 4.71 5.39 -18.74
N ASP A 136 4.83 6.02 -19.89
CA ASP A 136 4.10 7.25 -20.20
C ASP A 136 2.72 6.87 -20.76
N ASP A 137 1.65 7.44 -20.19
CA ASP A 137 0.27 7.21 -20.63
C ASP A 137 -0.28 8.46 -21.34
N PRO A 138 -0.23 8.53 -22.68
CA PRO A 138 -0.73 9.69 -23.42
C PRO A 138 -2.26 9.75 -23.37
N LEU A 139 -2.79 10.86 -22.85
CA LEU A 139 -4.23 11.14 -22.82
C LEU A 139 -4.70 11.72 -24.16
N ASP A 140 -5.49 10.95 -24.90
CA ASP A 140 -6.15 11.39 -26.13
C ASP A 140 -7.55 11.95 -25.85
N LEU A 141 -7.92 13.05 -26.51
CA LEU A 141 -9.26 13.64 -26.42
C LEU A 141 -10.19 13.05 -27.49
N VAL A 142 -11.22 12.33 -27.06
CA VAL A 142 -12.28 11.84 -27.96
C VAL A 142 -13.38 12.91 -28.08
N VAL A 143 -13.57 13.43 -29.29
CA VAL A 143 -14.66 14.36 -29.61
C VAL A 143 -15.63 13.74 -30.62
N PRO A 144 -16.92 14.13 -30.60
CA PRO A 144 -17.86 13.70 -31.63
C PRO A 144 -17.38 14.10 -33.02
N ALA A 145 -17.59 13.24 -34.01
CA ALA A 145 -17.40 13.63 -35.41
C ALA A 145 -18.31 14.83 -35.70
N GLY A 146 -17.72 15.96 -36.07
CA GLY A 146 -18.47 17.20 -36.28
C GLY A 146 -19.62 16.97 -37.27
N THR A 147 -20.83 17.30 -36.85
CA THR A 147 -22.00 17.33 -37.74
C THR A 147 -21.84 18.53 -38.67
N GLY A 148 -21.46 18.28 -39.93
CA GLY A 148 -21.47 19.26 -41.01
C GLY A 148 -22.87 19.57 -41.52
#